data_AF-A0A929QTM0-F1
#
_entry.id   AF-A0A929QTM0-F1
#
_cell.length_a   1.000
_cell.length_b   1.000
_cell.length_c   1.000
_cell.angle_alpha   90.00
_cell.angle_beta   90.00
_cell.angle_gamma   90.00
#
_symmetry.space_group_name_H-M   'P 1'
#
loop_
_entity.id
_entity.type
_entity.pdbx_description
1 polymer ?
#
loop_
_entity_poly.entity_id
_entity_poly.type
_entity_poly.pdbx_seq_one_letter_code
_entity_poly.pdbx_strand_id
1 'polypeptide(L)' 'MPTINQLVNKPRKTKVVKSNSPALNKGYNSFKKTQTNNNSPQKRGVCTR' A
#
# COMPACT_ATOMS: atom_id res chain seq x y z
N MET A 1 30.70 -3.71 -9.32
CA MET A 1 30.22 -4.27 -8.04
C MET A 1 30.56 -3.27 -6.94
N PRO A 2 29.59 -2.83 -6.12
CA PRO A 2 29.87 -1.83 -5.11
C PRO A 2 30.68 -2.42 -3.93
N THR A 3 31.56 -1.62 -3.35
CA THR A 3 32.32 -1.99 -2.14
C THR A 3 31.46 -1.83 -0.88
N ILE A 4 31.91 -2.41 0.25
CA ILE A 4 31.19 -2.31 1.53
C ILE A 4 31.02 -0.84 1.94
N ASN A 5 32.07 -0.01 1.85
CA ASN A 5 31.99 1.42 2.17
C ASN A 5 31.02 2.18 1.25
N GLN A 6 30.87 1.77 -0.02
CA GLN A 6 29.88 2.35 -0.91
C GLN A 6 28.45 1.98 -0.50
N LEU A 7 28.23 0.77 0.00
CA LEU A 7 26.93 0.33 0.51
C LEU A 7 26.59 0.96 1.87
N VAL A 8 27.59 1.20 2.73
CA VAL A 8 27.43 1.92 4.00
C VAL A 8 27.02 3.37 3.75
N ASN A 9 27.70 4.06 2.83
CA ASN A 9 27.39 5.46 2.49
C ASN A 9 26.14 5.59 1.61
N LYS A 10 25.85 4.60 0.76
CA LYS A 10 24.70 4.57 -0.17
C LYS A 10 24.04 3.19 -0.13
N PRO A 11 23.09 2.96 0.80
CA PRO A 11 22.43 1.67 0.91
C PRO A 11 21.56 1.39 -0.32
N ARG A 12 21.38 0.10 -0.63
CA ARG A 12 20.46 -0.33 -1.69
C ARG A 12 19.03 -0.01 -1.27
N LYS A 13 18.25 0.54 -2.20
CA LYS A 13 16.82 0.82 -2.01
C LYS A 13 15.99 -0.05 -2.93
N THR A 14 14.97 -0.70 -2.38
CA THR A 14 13.95 -1.39 -3.16
C THR A 14 12.98 -0.36 -3.74
N LYS A 15 12.49 -0.62 -4.96
CA LYS A 15 11.47 0.23 -5.59
C LYS A 15 10.11 -0.07 -4.97
N VAL A 16 9.32 0.96 -4.68
CA VAL A 16 7.94 0.79 -4.21
C VAL A 16 7.04 0.49 -5.40
N VAL A 17 6.21 -0.54 -5.28
CA VAL A 17 5.24 -0.96 -6.31
C VAL A 17 3.82 -0.64 -5.84
N LYS A 18 2.97 -0.17 -6.75
CA LYS A 18 1.54 0.05 -6.49
C LYS A 18 0.75 -1.21 -6.85
N SER A 19 -0.26 -1.53 -6.06
CA SER A 19 -1.19 -2.63 -6.38
C SER A 19 -2.11 -2.23 -7.53
N ASN A 20 -2.43 -3.20 -8.39
CA ASN A 20 -3.44 -3.04 -9.45
C ASN A 20 -4.85 -2.81 -8.89
N SER A 21 -5.11 -3.20 -7.63
CA SER A 21 -6.42 -3.12 -6.99
C SER A 21 -6.37 -2.31 -5.68
N PRO A 22 -6.08 -1.00 -5.71
CA PRO A 22 -5.89 -0.20 -4.49
C PRO A 22 -7.16 -0.07 -3.65
N ALA A 23 -8.34 -0.12 -4.25
CA ALA A 23 -9.63 0.00 -3.55
C ALA A 23 -9.86 -1.15 -2.56
N LEU A 24 -9.38 -2.36 -2.86
CA LEU A 24 -9.49 -3.53 -1.98
C LEU A 24 -8.63 -3.40 -0.71
N ASN A 25 -7.66 -2.49 -0.71
CA ASN A 25 -6.74 -2.24 0.41
C ASN A 25 -7.16 -1.10 1.34
N LYS A 26 -8.29 -0.42 1.05
CA LYS A 26 -8.76 0.77 1.79
C LYS A 26 -10.09 0.55 2.51
N GLY A 27 -10.09 0.49 3.83
CA GLY A 27 -11.31 0.53 4.63
C GLY A 27 -11.75 1.96 4.96
N TYR A 28 -12.95 2.11 5.50
CA TYR A 28 -13.44 3.37 6.06
C TYR A 28 -14.00 3.12 7.45
N ASN A 29 -13.53 3.91 8.42
CA ASN A 29 -14.08 3.91 9.77
C ASN A 29 -15.14 5.01 9.88
N SER A 30 -16.41 4.63 9.91
CA SER A 30 -17.53 5.58 9.94
C SER A 30 -17.60 6.41 11.23
N PHE A 31 -17.14 5.87 12.36
CA PHE A 31 -17.16 6.61 13.64
C PHE A 31 -16.14 7.74 13.63
N LYS A 32 -14.93 7.47 13.12
CA LYS A 32 -13.84 8.45 13.08
C LYS A 32 -13.82 9.27 11.80
N LYS A 33 -14.62 8.89 10.80
CA LYS A 33 -14.64 9.44 9.44
C LYS A 33 -13.26 9.41 8.76
N THR A 34 -12.49 8.35 9.00
CA THR A 34 -11.13 8.20 8.47
C THR A 34 -10.97 6.96 7.61
N GLN A 35 -10.05 7.03 6.65
CA GLN A 35 -9.65 5.87 5.85
C GLN A 35 -8.69 4.98 6.63
N THR A 36 -8.84 3.67 6.49
CA THR A 36 -7.95 2.67 7.09
C THR A 36 -7.25 1.87 5.99
N ASN A 37 -6.02 1.41 6.26
CA ASN A 37 -5.33 0.48 5.38
C ASN A 37 -5.70 -0.94 5.82
N ASN A 38 -6.65 -1.54 5.12
CA ASN A 38 -7.09 -2.90 5.38
C ASN A 38 -7.18 -3.66 4.05
N ASN A 39 -6.31 -4.66 3.90
CA ASN A 39 -6.23 -5.51 2.72
C ASN A 39 -7.32 -6.57 2.82
N SER A 40 -8.19 -6.64 1.81
CA SER A 40 -9.27 -7.63 1.76
C SER A 40 -9.31 -8.30 0.38
N PRO A 41 -9.62 -9.60 0.31
CA PRO A 41 -9.76 -10.28 -0.97
C PRO A 41 -10.98 -9.81 -1.77
N GLN A 42 -12.03 -9.33 -1.09
CA GLN A 42 -13.26 -8.83 -1.69
C GLN A 42 -13.95 -7.81 -0.76
N LYS A 43 -14.77 -6.91 -1.33
CA LYS A 43 -15.60 -5.95 -0.57
C LYS A 43 -17.04 -5.97 -1.06
N ARG A 44 -17.97 -5.83 -0.11
CA ARG A 44 -19.40 -5.68 -0.39
C ARG A 44 -19.66 -4.29 -0.99
N GLY A 45 -20.57 -4.22 -1.94
CA GLY A 45 -21.02 -2.98 -2.58
C GLY A 45 -22.43 -3.15 -3.15
N VAL A 46 -23.09 -2.05 -3.49
CA VAL A 46 -24.42 -2.01 -4.11
C VAL A 46 -24.32 -1.31 -5.48
N CYS A 47 -25.11 -1.77 -6.46
CA CYS A 47 -25.17 -1.10 -7.77
C CYS A 47 -26.01 0.18 -7.65
N THR A 48 -25.55 1.26 -8.29
CA THR A 48 -26.20 2.57 -8.24
C THR A 48 -26.56 3.13 -9.61
N ARG A 49 -26.38 2.33 -10.67
CA ARG A 49 -26.74 2.64 -12.05
C ARG A 49 -27.73 1.62 -12.58
#